data_AF-A0A101VSV9-F1
#
_entry.id   AF-A0A101VSV9-F1
#
_cell.length_a   1.000
_cell.length_b   1.000
_cell.length_c   1.000
_cell.angle_alpha   90.00
_cell.angle_beta   90.00
_cell.angle_gamma   90.00
#
_symmetry.space_group_name_H-M   'P 1'
#
loop_
_entity.id
_entity.type
_entity.pdbx_description
1 polymer ?
#
loop_
_entity_poly.entity_id
_entity_poly.type
_entity_poly.pdbx_seq_one_letter_code
_entity_poly.pdbx_strand_id
1 'polypeptide(L)'
;MLDTEVEDGITTAYTIASFGYFGFENGIFTKISGSGAIPTVITFKQNEYGQYIMLTYQEPMDGAGYLDSVKKMFPERYWTDVFPEGNRYLELQQQQGEQASEYLKSIGRTATVQGSHVEKKLPNISVPASNTLFAKYTKYDSFLNTCPYWIGTREEVENGERYIYETSQGKTEDGYDLVTFSKSKEDGTVVQEARYKIVGDEPQLITP
;
A
#
# COMPACT_ATOMS: atom_id res chain seq x y z
N MET A 1 -17.61 -1.20 -12.78
CA MET A 1 -18.28 -0.39 -13.81
C MET A 1 -19.75 -0.24 -13.42
N LEU A 2 -20.29 0.97 -13.50
CA LEU A 2 -21.70 1.25 -13.23
C LEU A 2 -22.52 1.06 -14.52
N ASP A 3 -22.14 1.76 -15.59
CA ASP A 3 -22.82 1.71 -16.87
C ASP A 3 -21.96 2.32 -17.99
N THR A 4 -22.42 2.20 -19.23
CA THR A 4 -21.88 2.87 -20.42
C THR A 4 -22.99 3.50 -21.24
N GLU A 5 -22.79 4.74 -21.66
CA GLU A 5 -23.73 5.49 -22.51
C GLU A 5 -23.06 5.88 -23.83
N VAL A 6 -23.85 5.96 -24.90
CA VAL A 6 -23.36 6.37 -26.22
C VAL A 6 -24.17 7.55 -26.72
N GLU A 7 -23.50 8.67 -26.97
CA GLU A 7 -24.08 9.91 -27.50
C GLU A 7 -23.13 10.50 -28.54
N ASP A 8 -23.65 10.85 -29.73
CA ASP A 8 -22.87 11.41 -30.84
C ASP A 8 -21.58 10.64 -31.21
N GLY A 9 -21.61 9.31 -31.08
CA GLY A 9 -20.47 8.44 -31.36
C GLY A 9 -19.36 8.47 -30.29
N ILE A 10 -19.61 9.10 -29.14
CA ILE A 10 -18.78 9.08 -27.95
C ILE A 10 -19.37 8.08 -26.96
N THR A 11 -18.54 7.18 -26.45
CA THR A 11 -18.92 6.26 -25.37
C THR A 11 -18.43 6.82 -24.04
N THR A 12 -19.35 7.06 -23.11
CA THR A 12 -19.04 7.48 -21.75
C THR A 12 -19.19 6.30 -20.81
N ALA A 13 -18.12 5.94 -20.11
CA ALA A 13 -18.13 4.91 -19.08
C ALA A 13 -18.17 5.57 -17.70
N TYR A 14 -19.20 5.22 -16.92
CA TYR A 14 -19.33 5.60 -15.52
C TYR A 14 -18.83 4.47 -14.66
N THR A 15 -17.81 4.72 -13.84
CA THR A 15 -17.20 3.67 -13.01
C THR A 15 -16.82 4.19 -11.63
N ILE A 16 -16.53 3.23 -10.75
CA ILE A 16 -15.85 3.46 -9.48
C ILE A 16 -14.61 2.60 -9.56
N ALA A 17 -13.45 3.23 -9.52
CA ALA A 17 -12.16 2.58 -9.60
C ALA A 17 -11.50 2.51 -8.22
N SER A 18 -10.72 1.46 -7.97
CA SER A 18 -9.89 1.37 -6.78
C SER A 18 -8.65 0.55 -7.09
N PHE A 19 -7.50 0.99 -6.60
CA PHE A 19 -6.25 0.25 -6.69
C PHE A 19 -5.73 -0.13 -5.30
N GLY A 20 -5.04 -1.27 -5.22
CA GLY A 20 -4.36 -1.73 -4.03
C GLY A 20 -2.95 -2.17 -4.35
N TYR A 21 -1.98 -1.64 -3.60
CA TYR A 21 -0.60 -2.08 -3.64
C TYR A 21 -0.41 -3.13 -2.55
N PHE A 22 -0.11 -4.37 -2.96
CA PHE A 22 0.08 -5.48 -2.05
C PHE A 22 1.57 -5.78 -1.87
N GLY A 23 1.95 -6.08 -0.64
CA GLY A 23 3.30 -6.49 -0.27
C GLY A 23 3.26 -7.59 0.80
N PHE A 24 4.36 -8.32 0.93
CA PHE A 24 4.48 -9.28 2.01
C PHE A 24 4.94 -8.57 3.28
N GLU A 25 4.19 -8.74 4.36
CA GLU A 25 4.57 -8.32 5.69
C GLU A 25 4.28 -9.45 6.68
N ASN A 26 5.27 -9.88 7.47
CA ASN A 26 5.14 -11.03 8.39
C ASN A 26 4.58 -12.30 7.71
N GLY A 27 4.96 -12.54 6.44
CA GLY A 27 4.49 -13.67 5.65
C GLY A 27 3.04 -13.57 5.15
N ILE A 28 2.34 -12.46 5.44
CA ILE A 28 1.00 -12.18 4.95
C ILE A 28 1.11 -11.28 3.72
N PHE A 29 0.41 -11.61 2.64
CA PHE A 29 0.32 -10.75 1.46
C PHE A 29 -0.80 -9.73 1.66
N THR A 30 -0.44 -8.56 2.17
CA THR A 30 -1.39 -7.55 2.65
C THR A 30 -1.38 -6.30 1.79
N LYS A 31 -2.52 -5.60 1.71
CA LYS A 31 -2.59 -4.26 1.10
C LYS A 31 -1.80 -3.27 1.97
N ILE A 32 -0.68 -2.77 1.46
CA ILE A 32 0.21 -1.83 2.17
C ILE A 32 0.04 -0.38 1.71
N SER A 33 -0.58 -0.18 0.55
CA SER A 33 -0.97 1.15 0.03
C SER A 33 -2.10 0.99 -0.98
N GLY A 34 -2.65 2.08 -1.49
CA GLY A 34 -3.73 2.04 -2.47
C GLY A 34 -4.58 3.29 -2.50
N SER A 35 -5.69 3.22 -3.23
CA SER A 35 -6.79 4.17 -3.13
C SER A 35 -7.97 3.57 -2.37
N GLY A 36 -8.89 4.46 -2.00
CA GLY A 36 -10.28 4.11 -1.73
C GLY A 36 -11.06 3.82 -3.02
N ALA A 37 -12.38 3.93 -2.94
CA ALA A 37 -13.26 3.94 -4.10
C ALA A 37 -13.31 5.34 -4.70
N ILE A 38 -12.85 5.50 -5.93
CA ILE A 38 -12.78 6.77 -6.64
C ILE A 38 -13.81 6.73 -7.78
N PRO A 39 -14.87 7.57 -7.74
CA PRO A 39 -15.73 7.77 -8.90
C PRO A 39 -14.92 8.26 -10.09
N THR A 40 -15.09 7.65 -11.25
CA THR A 40 -14.34 7.99 -12.46
C THR A 40 -15.26 7.99 -13.66
N VAL A 41 -15.13 9.02 -14.50
CA VAL A 41 -15.79 9.10 -15.81
C VAL A 41 -14.73 9.09 -16.89
N ILE A 42 -14.87 8.16 -17.82
CA ILE A 42 -13.93 8.00 -18.94
C ILE A 42 -14.73 8.09 -20.23
N THR A 43 -14.30 8.92 -21.17
CA THR A 43 -14.92 9.00 -22.49
C THR A 43 -14.02 8.39 -23.55
N PHE A 44 -14.63 7.74 -24.53
CA PHE A 44 -13.94 7.07 -25.61
C PHE A 44 -14.58 7.40 -26.95
N LYS A 45 -13.79 7.31 -28.02
CA LYS A 45 -14.28 7.30 -29.41
C LYS A 45 -13.76 6.07 -30.12
N GLN A 46 -14.62 5.41 -30.89
CA GLN A 46 -14.17 4.33 -31.76
C GLN A 46 -13.44 4.90 -32.99
N ASN A 47 -12.31 4.31 -33.34
CA ASN A 47 -11.65 4.56 -34.62
C ASN A 47 -12.28 3.74 -35.75
N GLU A 48 -11.78 3.93 -36.98
CA GLU A 48 -12.26 3.23 -38.18
C GLU A 48 -12.13 1.70 -38.10
N TYR A 49 -11.30 1.20 -37.19
CA TYR A 49 -11.07 -0.23 -36.93
C TYR A 49 -11.91 -0.77 -35.76
N GLY A 50 -12.82 0.03 -35.20
CA GLY A 50 -13.66 -0.34 -34.06
C GLY A 50 -12.93 -0.35 -32.71
N GLN A 51 -11.72 0.18 -32.63
CA GLN A 51 -10.95 0.26 -31.38
C GLN A 51 -11.32 1.52 -30.61
N TYR A 52 -11.50 1.40 -29.29
CA TYR A 52 -11.75 2.54 -28.42
C TYR A 52 -10.46 3.33 -28.16
N ILE A 53 -10.49 4.62 -28.48
CA ILE A 53 -9.46 5.60 -28.12
C ILE A 53 -10.01 6.44 -26.96
N MET A 54 -9.30 6.47 -25.84
CA MET A 54 -9.67 7.30 -24.70
C MET A 54 -9.52 8.78 -25.07
N LEU A 55 -10.58 9.56 -24.82
CA LEU A 55 -10.61 11.00 -25.02
C LEU A 55 -10.36 11.76 -23.72
N THR A 56 -11.08 11.40 -22.65
CA THR A 56 -10.94 12.05 -21.34
C THR A 56 -10.96 11.02 -20.21
N TYR A 57 -10.29 11.39 -19.11
CA TYR A 57 -10.31 10.71 -17.83
C TYR A 57 -10.58 11.77 -16.76
N GLN A 58 -11.62 11.60 -15.95
CA GLN A 58 -12.01 12.57 -14.93
C GLN A 58 -12.28 11.89 -13.60
N GLU A 59 -11.73 12.49 -12.54
CA GLU A 59 -11.99 12.17 -11.13
C GLU A 59 -12.63 13.39 -10.45
N PRO A 60 -13.41 13.20 -9.38
CA PRO A 60 -13.95 14.29 -8.59
C PRO A 60 -12.83 15.08 -7.91
N MET A 61 -13.13 16.33 -7.55
CA MET A 61 -12.24 17.14 -6.73
C MET A 61 -12.18 16.59 -5.30
N ASP A 62 -11.07 16.85 -4.61
CA ASP A 62 -10.94 16.51 -3.20
C ASP A 62 -11.62 17.52 -2.26
N GLY A 63 -11.88 17.10 -1.03
CA GLY A 63 -12.32 17.95 0.07
C GLY A 63 -13.69 18.60 -0.17
N ALA A 64 -13.80 19.90 0.11
CA ALA A 64 -15.07 20.63 0.03
C ALA A 64 -15.70 20.64 -1.38
N GLY A 65 -14.90 20.43 -2.43
CA GLY A 65 -15.39 20.38 -3.82
C GLY A 65 -15.92 19.01 -4.26
N TYR A 66 -15.74 17.96 -3.44
CA TYR A 66 -16.03 16.57 -3.83
C TYR A 66 -17.49 16.39 -4.24
N LEU A 67 -18.43 16.77 -3.37
CA LEU A 67 -19.86 16.57 -3.61
C LEU A 67 -20.32 17.19 -4.92
N ASP A 68 -19.96 18.45 -5.16
CA ASP A 68 -20.39 19.19 -6.35
C ASP A 68 -19.74 18.64 -7.63
N SER A 69 -18.48 18.21 -7.56
CA SER A 69 -17.80 17.61 -8.70
C SER A 69 -18.41 16.27 -9.11
N VAL A 70 -18.76 15.40 -8.15
CA VAL A 70 -19.45 14.14 -8.42
C VAL A 70 -20.80 14.39 -9.12
N LYS A 71 -21.59 15.33 -8.60
CA LYS A 71 -22.91 15.67 -9.19
C LYS A 71 -22.82 16.24 -10.61
N LYS A 72 -21.73 16.92 -10.95
CA LYS A 72 -21.48 17.44 -12.30
C LYS A 72 -21.02 16.35 -13.26
N MET A 73 -20.26 15.37 -12.76
CA MET A 73 -19.69 14.30 -13.57
C MET A 73 -20.69 13.17 -13.84
N PHE A 74 -21.54 12.83 -12.88
CA PHE A 74 -22.44 11.68 -12.94
C PHE A 74 -23.90 12.10 -13.12
N PRO A 75 -24.66 11.43 -14.00
CA PRO A 75 -26.12 11.50 -14.01
C PRO A 75 -26.72 11.20 -12.63
N GLU A 76 -27.80 11.90 -12.28
CA GLU A 76 -28.46 11.81 -10.95
C GLU A 76 -28.82 10.38 -10.55
N ARG A 77 -29.19 9.54 -11.52
CA ARG A 77 -29.52 8.12 -11.29
C ARG A 77 -28.38 7.29 -10.69
N TYR A 78 -27.13 7.71 -10.82
CA TYR A 78 -25.97 6.99 -10.27
C TYR A 78 -25.50 7.53 -8.92
N TRP A 79 -26.06 8.65 -8.44
CA TRP A 79 -25.59 9.32 -7.22
C TRP A 79 -25.59 8.40 -6.00
N THR A 80 -26.60 7.55 -5.83
CA THR A 80 -26.67 6.59 -4.73
C THR A 80 -25.56 5.53 -4.77
N ASP A 81 -25.03 5.19 -5.94
CA ASP A 81 -23.98 4.19 -6.10
C ASP A 81 -22.57 4.78 -5.90
N VAL A 82 -22.37 6.05 -6.29
CA VAL A 82 -21.06 6.73 -6.23
C VAL A 82 -20.77 7.40 -4.89
N PHE A 83 -21.81 7.73 -4.11
CA PHE A 83 -21.62 8.30 -2.78
C PHE A 83 -21.26 7.20 -1.76
N PRO A 84 -20.53 7.55 -0.67
CA PRO A 84 -19.94 6.57 0.26
C PRO A 84 -20.91 5.59 0.93
N GLU A 85 -22.21 5.89 0.89
CA GLU A 85 -23.28 5.04 1.40
C GLU A 85 -23.57 3.82 0.49
N GLY A 86 -23.07 3.85 -0.76
CA GLY A 86 -23.14 2.74 -1.70
C GLY A 86 -22.23 1.58 -1.30
N ASN A 87 -22.76 0.36 -1.27
CA ASN A 87 -22.06 -0.88 -0.90
C ASN A 87 -20.91 -1.30 -1.85
N ARG A 88 -20.57 -0.46 -2.84
CA ARG A 88 -19.60 -0.75 -3.90
C ARG A 88 -18.16 -0.89 -3.38
N TYR A 89 -17.86 -0.32 -2.23
CA TYR A 89 -16.53 -0.42 -1.63
C TYR A 89 -16.16 -1.86 -1.24
N LEU A 90 -17.11 -2.65 -0.75
CA LEU A 90 -16.86 -4.06 -0.40
C LEU A 90 -16.58 -4.91 -1.63
N GLU A 91 -17.32 -4.69 -2.73
CA GLU A 91 -17.08 -5.38 -4.00
C GLU A 91 -15.68 -5.08 -4.55
N LEU A 92 -15.25 -3.82 -4.48
CA LEU A 92 -13.91 -3.40 -4.91
C LEU A 92 -12.81 -4.04 -4.06
N GLN A 93 -12.99 -4.14 -2.75
CA GLN A 93 -12.04 -4.85 -1.88
C GLN A 93 -11.96 -6.35 -2.21
N GLN A 94 -13.11 -6.98 -2.49
CA GLN A 94 -13.15 -8.38 -2.88
C GLN A 94 -12.36 -8.60 -4.20
N GLN A 95 -12.61 -7.78 -5.21
CA GLN A 95 -11.88 -7.84 -6.49
C GLN A 95 -10.37 -7.65 -6.30
N GLN A 96 -9.95 -6.73 -5.43
CA GLN A 96 -8.53 -6.56 -5.09
C GLN A 96 -7.94 -7.82 -4.46
N GLY A 97 -8.65 -8.46 -3.54
CA GLY A 97 -8.22 -9.70 -2.90
C GLY A 97 -8.13 -10.88 -3.88
N GLU A 98 -9.07 -10.97 -4.82
CA GLU A 98 -9.06 -11.98 -5.88
C GLU A 98 -7.87 -11.80 -6.83
N GLN A 99 -7.63 -10.57 -7.31
CA GLN A 99 -6.46 -10.24 -8.14
C GLN A 99 -5.13 -10.52 -7.41
N ALA A 100 -5.03 -10.15 -6.13
CA ALA A 100 -3.85 -10.45 -5.32
C ALA A 100 -3.64 -11.96 -5.16
N SER A 101 -4.72 -12.73 -5.02
CA SER A 101 -4.66 -14.20 -4.95
C SER A 101 -4.22 -14.82 -6.29
N GLU A 102 -4.69 -14.30 -7.41
CA GLU A 102 -4.25 -14.72 -8.75
C GLU A 102 -2.78 -14.42 -9.00
N TYR A 103 -2.31 -13.25 -8.57
CA TYR A 103 -0.90 -12.91 -8.61
C TYR A 103 -0.03 -13.91 -7.82
N LEU A 104 -0.43 -14.29 -6.60
CA LEU A 104 0.30 -15.29 -5.83
C LEU A 104 0.41 -16.63 -6.58
N LYS A 105 -0.69 -17.07 -7.21
CA LYS A 105 -0.70 -18.28 -8.05
C LYS A 105 0.25 -18.17 -9.24
N SER A 106 0.28 -17.02 -9.92
CA SER A 106 1.12 -16.83 -11.12
C SER A 106 2.62 -16.87 -10.81
N ILE A 107 3.02 -16.50 -9.59
CA ILE A 107 4.40 -16.60 -9.11
C ILE A 107 4.68 -17.90 -8.32
N GLY A 108 3.73 -18.83 -8.25
CA GLY A 108 3.88 -20.10 -7.55
C GLY A 108 4.00 -20.00 -6.03
N ARG A 109 3.51 -18.92 -5.40
CA ARG A 109 3.52 -18.73 -3.94
C ARG A 109 2.13 -18.95 -3.34
N THR A 110 2.12 -19.38 -2.09
CA THR A 110 0.91 -19.48 -1.28
C THR A 110 1.09 -18.64 -0.03
N ALA A 111 0.18 -17.71 0.22
CA ALA A 111 0.14 -16.89 1.43
C ALA A 111 -1.30 -16.44 1.69
N THR A 112 -1.57 -16.07 2.94
CA THR A 112 -2.83 -15.41 3.29
C THR A 112 -2.88 -14.03 2.62
N VAL A 113 -3.97 -13.75 1.92
CA VAL A 113 -4.25 -12.44 1.34
C VAL A 113 -5.13 -11.64 2.30
N GLN A 114 -4.68 -10.45 2.69
CA GLN A 114 -5.44 -9.56 3.56
C GLN A 114 -5.60 -8.18 2.94
N GLY A 115 -6.85 -7.80 2.61
CA GLY A 115 -7.15 -6.47 2.07
C GLY A 115 -7.32 -5.40 3.16
N SER A 116 -7.63 -5.80 4.39
CA SER A 116 -7.80 -4.89 5.54
C SER A 116 -6.50 -4.68 6.29
N HIS A 117 -6.46 -3.66 7.15
CA HIS A 117 -5.33 -3.42 8.04
C HIS A 117 -5.02 -4.64 8.91
N VAL A 118 -3.75 -4.99 9.00
CA VAL A 118 -3.20 -5.99 9.92
C VAL A 118 -2.46 -5.24 11.02
N GLU A 119 -2.86 -5.46 12.27
CA GLU A 119 -2.22 -4.82 13.43
C GLU A 119 -0.75 -5.24 13.52
N LYS A 120 0.11 -4.28 13.88
CA LYS A 120 1.57 -4.46 13.96
C LYS A 120 2.07 -4.06 15.33
N LYS A 121 2.94 -4.90 15.89
CA LYS A 121 3.55 -4.64 17.20
C LYS A 121 4.66 -3.60 17.05
N LEU A 122 4.59 -2.51 17.81
CA LEU A 122 5.67 -1.51 17.83
C LEU A 122 6.83 -1.94 18.76
N PRO A 123 8.06 -1.46 18.52
CA PRO A 123 9.15 -1.59 19.48
C PRO A 123 8.78 -0.94 20.81
N ASN A 124 9.07 -1.62 21.91
CA ASN A 124 8.84 -1.11 23.26
C ASN A 124 10.04 -0.29 23.73
N ILE A 125 10.13 0.96 23.29
CA ILE A 125 11.20 1.92 23.60
C ILE A 125 10.59 3.29 23.89
N SER A 126 11.37 4.23 24.42
CA SER A 126 10.85 5.57 24.70
C SER A 126 10.42 6.30 23.42
N VAL A 127 9.44 7.19 23.53
CA VAL A 127 8.94 7.98 22.39
C VAL A 127 10.06 8.81 21.73
N PRO A 128 10.97 9.48 22.48
CA PRO A 128 12.11 10.17 21.88
C PRO A 128 13.05 9.24 21.09
N ALA A 129 13.33 8.05 21.63
CA ALA A 129 14.16 7.06 20.95
C ALA A 129 13.50 6.55 19.66
N SER A 130 12.19 6.27 19.72
CA SER A 130 11.37 5.88 18.57
C SER A 130 11.37 6.95 17.47
N ASN A 131 11.08 8.21 17.81
CA ASN A 131 11.11 9.32 16.85
C ASN A 131 12.51 9.51 16.25
N THR A 132 13.56 9.32 17.04
CA THR A 132 14.93 9.41 16.54
C THR A 132 15.24 8.30 15.54
N LEU A 133 14.92 7.04 15.85
CA LEU A 133 15.13 5.92 14.95
C LEU A 133 14.27 6.04 13.68
N PHE A 134 12.95 6.12 13.84
CA PHE A 134 12.00 5.88 12.76
C PHE A 134 11.58 7.12 11.98
N ALA A 135 11.86 8.34 12.49
CA ALA A 135 11.57 9.59 11.77
C ALA A 135 12.83 10.40 11.41
N LYS A 136 13.83 10.44 12.30
CA LYS A 136 15.05 11.24 12.06
C LYS A 136 16.10 10.46 11.26
N TYR A 137 16.48 9.26 11.68
CA TYR A 137 17.54 8.49 11.01
C TYR A 137 17.06 7.95 9.65
N THR A 138 15.83 7.43 9.58
CA THR A 138 15.21 6.98 8.31
C THR A 138 15.13 8.06 7.23
N LYS A 139 15.13 9.35 7.58
CA LYS A 139 15.10 10.44 6.59
C LYS A 139 16.35 10.49 5.72
N TYR A 140 17.49 10.05 6.24
CA TYR A 140 18.80 10.19 5.61
C TYR A 140 19.47 8.85 5.30
N ASP A 141 18.86 7.73 5.72
CA ASP A 141 19.37 6.38 5.51
C ASP A 141 18.28 5.54 4.82
N SER A 142 18.52 5.19 3.56
CA SER A 142 17.57 4.41 2.76
C SER A 142 17.38 2.99 3.30
N PHE A 143 18.43 2.37 3.85
CA PHE A 143 18.32 1.04 4.44
C PHE A 143 17.39 1.05 5.65
N LEU A 144 17.57 2.02 6.56
CA LEU A 144 16.67 2.17 7.71
C LEU A 144 15.25 2.56 7.29
N ASN A 145 15.10 3.39 6.24
CA ASN A 145 13.80 3.77 5.70
C ASN A 145 13.02 2.58 5.10
N THR A 146 13.76 1.63 4.50
CA THR A 146 13.21 0.38 3.96
C THR A 146 13.09 -0.71 5.02
N CYS A 147 13.81 -0.62 6.12
CA CYS A 147 13.41 -1.37 7.31
C CYS A 147 12.13 -0.81 7.91
N PRO A 148 11.34 -1.63 8.61
CA PRO A 148 10.00 -1.18 8.94
C PRO A 148 9.95 -0.62 10.36
N TYR A 149 8.96 0.24 10.63
CA TYR A 149 8.90 0.92 11.93
C TYR A 149 8.24 0.09 13.06
N TRP A 150 7.76 -1.10 12.74
CA TRP A 150 7.21 -2.09 13.68
C TRP A 150 8.17 -3.26 13.87
N ILE A 151 7.87 -4.18 14.78
CA ILE A 151 8.58 -5.46 14.93
C ILE A 151 8.02 -6.47 13.92
N GLY A 152 8.90 -6.99 13.06
CA GLY A 152 8.52 -7.94 12.02
C GLY A 152 9.32 -7.76 10.73
N THR A 153 8.77 -8.29 9.64
CA THR A 153 9.38 -8.30 8.31
C THR A 153 8.50 -7.66 7.25
N ARG A 154 9.12 -7.06 6.22
CA ARG A 154 8.51 -6.84 4.90
C ARG A 154 9.43 -7.30 3.78
N GLU A 155 8.85 -7.66 2.64
CA GLU A 155 9.62 -7.99 1.43
C GLU A 155 9.61 -6.82 0.44
N GLU A 156 10.75 -6.57 -0.19
CA GLU A 156 10.90 -5.63 -1.31
C GLU A 156 11.58 -6.32 -2.49
N VAL A 157 11.27 -5.88 -3.71
CA VAL A 157 11.93 -6.36 -4.94
C VAL A 157 12.83 -5.27 -5.48
N GLU A 158 14.13 -5.54 -5.49
CA GLU A 158 15.17 -4.63 -5.94
C GLU A 158 15.89 -5.23 -7.15
N ASN A 159 15.81 -4.58 -8.31
CA ASN A 159 16.42 -5.06 -9.54
C ASN A 159 16.07 -6.52 -9.91
N GLY A 160 14.85 -6.95 -9.56
CA GLY A 160 14.36 -8.31 -9.79
C GLY A 160 14.76 -9.34 -8.74
N GLU A 161 15.57 -8.97 -7.74
CA GLU A 161 15.90 -9.82 -6.59
C GLU A 161 15.03 -9.44 -5.39
N ARG A 162 14.58 -10.44 -4.64
CA ARG A 162 13.76 -10.23 -3.45
C ARG A 162 14.62 -10.15 -2.20
N TYR A 163 14.35 -9.16 -1.38
CA TYR A 163 14.97 -8.97 -0.07
C TYR A 163 13.93 -8.94 1.03
N ILE A 164 14.32 -9.45 2.20
CA ILE A 164 13.54 -9.40 3.43
C ILE A 164 14.17 -8.34 4.32
N TYR A 165 13.38 -7.32 4.64
CA TYR A 165 13.74 -6.26 5.58
C TYR A 165 13.07 -6.55 6.92
N GLU A 166 13.85 -6.58 7.99
CA GLU A 166 13.37 -6.89 9.33
C GLU A 166 13.72 -5.77 10.31
N THR A 167 12.81 -5.54 11.25
CA THR A 167 13.10 -4.84 12.51
C THR A 167 12.75 -5.78 13.65
N SER A 168 13.72 -6.03 14.52
CA SER A 168 13.55 -6.88 15.71
C SER A 168 13.98 -6.14 16.98
N GLN A 169 13.49 -6.61 18.13
CA GLN A 169 13.84 -6.07 19.43
C GLN A 169 14.31 -7.18 20.37
N GLY A 170 15.45 -6.95 21.01
CA GLY A 170 16.01 -7.80 22.06
C GLY A 170 16.54 -6.96 23.21
N LYS A 171 17.48 -7.54 23.97
CA LYS A 171 18.20 -6.88 25.05
C LYS A 171 19.71 -7.01 24.83
N THR A 172 20.47 -6.00 25.22
CA THR A 172 21.92 -6.11 25.37
C THR A 172 22.29 -6.89 26.64
N GLU A 173 23.55 -7.32 26.77
CA GLU A 173 24.04 -8.02 27.97
C GLU A 173 23.87 -7.20 29.26
N ASP A 174 23.97 -5.88 29.15
CA ASP A 174 23.76 -4.92 30.24
C ASP A 174 22.30 -4.47 30.39
N GLY A 175 21.35 -5.15 29.73
CA GLY A 175 19.91 -5.03 29.98
C GLY A 175 19.18 -3.89 29.25
N TYR A 176 19.86 -3.13 28.40
CA TYR A 176 19.24 -2.09 27.58
C TYR A 176 18.44 -2.69 26.43
N ASP A 177 17.44 -1.97 25.94
CA ASP A 177 16.73 -2.34 24.71
C ASP A 177 17.68 -2.28 23.52
N LEU A 178 17.58 -3.31 22.67
CA LEU A 178 18.35 -3.43 21.43
C LEU A 178 17.38 -3.51 20.27
N VAL A 179 17.38 -2.52 19.38
CA VAL A 179 16.64 -2.55 18.12
C VAL A 179 17.61 -2.95 17.01
N THR A 180 17.28 -4.02 16.28
CA THR A 180 18.10 -4.51 15.17
C THR A 180 17.34 -4.39 13.87
N PHE A 181 18.00 -3.81 12.88
CA PHE A 181 17.55 -3.71 11.50
C PHE A 181 18.36 -4.68 10.66
N SER A 182 17.71 -5.45 9.80
CA SER A 182 18.42 -6.34 8.88
C SER A 182 17.81 -6.31 7.48
N LYS A 183 18.66 -6.53 6.49
CA LYS A 183 18.29 -6.90 5.12
C LYS A 183 18.90 -8.26 4.84
N SER A 184 18.09 -9.20 4.41
CA SER A 184 18.53 -10.55 4.07
C SER A 184 17.96 -11.01 2.73
N LYS A 185 18.63 -11.99 2.13
CA LYS A 185 18.11 -12.74 0.98
C LYS A 185 17.09 -13.77 1.43
N GLU A 186 16.35 -14.34 0.47
CA GLU A 186 15.37 -15.41 0.75
C GLU A 186 15.99 -16.65 1.44
N ASP A 187 17.28 -16.92 1.23
CA ASP A 187 18.01 -18.02 1.88
C ASP A 187 18.45 -17.71 3.33
N GLY A 188 18.13 -16.52 3.84
CA GLY A 188 18.49 -16.06 5.18
C GLY A 188 19.87 -15.38 5.26
N THR A 189 20.61 -15.27 4.16
CA THR A 189 21.89 -14.56 4.15
C THR A 189 21.69 -13.08 4.44
N VAL A 190 22.22 -12.60 5.58
CA VAL A 190 22.19 -11.18 5.95
C VAL A 190 23.19 -10.41 5.08
N VAL A 191 22.70 -9.42 4.35
CA VAL A 191 23.52 -8.56 3.47
C VAL A 191 23.81 -7.20 4.10
N GLN A 192 22.98 -6.74 5.03
CA GLN A 192 23.17 -5.50 5.75
C GLN A 192 22.46 -5.59 7.11
N GLU A 193 23.08 -5.03 8.14
CA GLU A 193 22.56 -5.02 9.50
C GLU A 193 22.94 -3.71 10.20
N ALA A 194 22.05 -3.18 11.04
CA ALA A 194 22.35 -2.09 11.96
C ALA A 194 21.70 -2.37 13.32
N ARG A 195 22.45 -2.11 14.39
CA ARG A 195 22.02 -2.39 15.77
C ARG A 195 22.05 -1.11 16.60
N TYR A 196 20.96 -0.80 17.28
CA TYR A 196 20.84 0.38 18.12
C TYR A 196 20.53 -0.01 19.56
N LYS A 197 21.47 0.29 20.45
CA LYS A 197 21.27 0.22 21.89
C LYS A 197 20.52 1.48 22.34
N ILE A 198 19.43 1.32 23.08
CA ILE A 198 18.64 2.45 23.58
C ILE A 198 19.12 2.81 24.98
N VAL A 199 19.80 3.95 25.13
CA VAL A 199 20.30 4.44 26.42
C VAL A 199 19.46 5.63 26.84
N GLY A 200 18.51 5.41 27.75
CA GLY A 200 17.49 6.41 28.09
C GLY A 200 16.63 6.73 26.88
N ASP A 201 16.77 7.95 26.36
CA ASP A 201 16.03 8.47 25.20
C ASP A 201 16.82 8.44 23.89
N GLU A 202 18.07 7.97 23.93
CA GLU A 202 18.99 8.05 22.79
C GLU A 202 19.30 6.67 22.21
N PRO A 203 19.01 6.44 20.91
CA PRO A 203 19.53 5.27 20.20
C PRO A 203 21.01 5.47 19.85
N GLN A 204 21.85 4.54 20.27
CA GLN A 204 23.28 4.52 20.00
C GLN A 204 23.59 3.36 19.06
N LEU A 205 24.14 3.68 17.88
CA LEU A 205 24.59 2.66 16.93
C LEU A 205 25.72 1.85 17.59
N ILE A 206 25.54 0.53 17.64
CA ILE A 206 26.58 -0.41 18.07
C ILE A 206 27.03 -1.23 16.87
N THR A 207 28.34 -1.36 16.71
CA THR A 207 28.94 -2.24 15.71
C THR A 207 29.00 -3.65 16.29
N PRO A 208 28.71 -4.70 15.50
CA PRO A 208 29.00 -6.07 15.89
C PRO A 208 30.48 -6.28 16.22
#